data_AF-A0A7Z0AYQ5-F1
#
_entry.id   AF-A0A7Z0AYQ5-F1
#
_cell.length_a   1.000
_cell.length_b   1.000
_cell.length_c   1.000
_cell.angle_alpha   90.00
_cell.angle_beta   90.00
_cell.angle_gamma   90.00
#
_symmetry.space_group_name_H-M   'P 1'
#
loop_
_entity.id
_entity.type
_entity.pdbx_description
1 polymer ?
#
loop_
_entity_poly.entity_id
_entity_poly.type
_entity_poly.pdbx_seq_one_letter_code
_entity_poly.pdbx_strand_id
1 'polypeptide(L)'
;MKTRTGRVHRVAGIDCHRTNDRRQTWHSETWVTRRGMTMKSTVFNTLAAIASLGVTFAPLPCYADELDRQMDCTSSPHEFIGALLDNQSIDPKPMRIEANSVNSFRPTRGTKLSAFGFHVYAVFGYEQDEPMFKRGSGQPVKPWTYGVVVTAPAASVEASVRRAGSEATVHEVIPFLLTAVYCNGH
;
A
#
# COMPACT_ATOMS: atom_id res chain seq x y z
N MET A 1 17.55 38.26 -3.77
CA MET A 1 17.82 37.03 -4.53
C MET A 1 18.66 36.09 -3.69
N LYS A 2 18.10 34.99 -3.20
CA LYS A 2 18.86 33.89 -2.58
C LYS A 2 18.10 32.60 -2.81
N THR A 3 18.46 31.91 -3.88
CA THR A 3 17.91 30.61 -4.26
C THR A 3 18.42 29.55 -3.29
N ARG A 4 17.51 28.91 -2.54
CA ARG A 4 17.80 27.69 -1.77
C ARG A 4 17.52 26.50 -2.68
N THR A 5 18.58 25.90 -3.20
CA THR A 5 18.52 24.65 -3.96
C THR A 5 18.25 23.51 -2.98
N GLY A 6 17.00 23.10 -2.86
CA GLY A 6 16.61 21.90 -2.12
C GLY A 6 17.02 20.65 -2.87
N ARG A 7 17.94 19.88 -2.29
CA ARG A 7 18.38 18.58 -2.81
C ARG A 7 17.29 17.55 -2.53
N VAL A 8 16.52 17.17 -3.55
CA VAL A 8 15.58 16.05 -3.48
C VAL A 8 16.38 14.75 -3.38
N HIS A 9 16.43 14.16 -2.19
CA HIS A 9 16.94 12.82 -1.99
C HIS A 9 15.91 11.84 -2.57
N ARG A 10 16.15 11.39 -3.81
CA ARG A 10 15.43 10.27 -4.41
C ARG A 10 15.88 9.00 -3.70
N VAL A 11 15.14 8.58 -2.68
CA VAL A 11 15.33 7.25 -2.06
C VAL A 11 14.96 6.22 -3.13
N ALA A 12 15.91 5.36 -3.49
CA ALA A 12 15.63 4.21 -4.33
C ALA A 12 14.68 3.29 -3.57
N GLY A 13 13.40 3.32 -3.92
CA GLY A 13 12.42 2.36 -3.44
C GLY A 13 12.80 0.97 -3.94
N ILE A 14 13.07 0.06 -3.00
CA ILE A 14 13.23 -1.35 -3.30
C ILE A 14 11.83 -1.87 -3.65
N ASP A 15 11.61 -2.12 -4.94
CA ASP A 15 10.41 -2.78 -5.46
C ASP A 15 10.36 -4.20 -4.87
N CYS A 16 9.49 -4.43 -3.88
CA CYS A 16 9.26 -5.75 -3.32
C CYS A 16 8.56 -6.62 -4.37
N HIS A 17 9.35 -7.19 -5.27
CA HIS A 17 8.89 -8.14 -6.26
C HIS A 17 8.30 -9.37 -5.54
N ARG A 18 6.99 -9.51 -5.67
CA ARG A 18 6.15 -10.65 -5.28
C ARG A 18 6.76 -11.97 -5.76
N THR A 19 7.26 -12.82 -4.85
CA THR A 19 7.44 -14.26 -5.11
C THR A 19 6.39 -15.04 -4.34
N ASN A 20 5.26 -15.26 -4.99
CA ASN A 20 4.29 -16.30 -4.65
C ASN A 20 4.69 -17.54 -5.47
N ASP A 21 5.51 -18.44 -4.93
CA ASP A 21 5.62 -19.80 -5.49
C ASP A 21 4.95 -20.78 -4.52
N ARG A 22 3.77 -21.20 -4.96
CA ARG A 22 2.94 -22.25 -4.39
C ARG A 22 3.54 -23.57 -4.87
N ARG A 23 4.30 -24.28 -4.02
CA ARG A 23 4.68 -25.67 -4.30
C ARG A 23 4.38 -26.58 -3.10
N GLN A 24 3.24 -27.25 -3.20
CA GLN A 24 2.95 -28.49 -2.51
C GLN A 24 3.95 -29.56 -2.97
N THR A 25 4.59 -30.27 -2.04
CA THR A 25 5.00 -31.66 -2.26
C THR A 25 4.82 -32.44 -0.97
N TRP A 26 3.75 -33.24 -0.97
CA TRP A 26 3.61 -34.47 -0.20
C TRP A 26 4.80 -35.40 -0.44
N HIS A 27 5.40 -35.98 0.60
CA HIS A 27 6.08 -37.28 0.52
C HIS A 27 6.07 -38.01 1.87
N SER A 28 5.18 -39.02 1.93
CA SER A 28 5.29 -40.38 2.48
C SER A 28 6.30 -40.71 3.59
N GLU A 29 5.73 -41.35 4.61
CA GLU A 29 6.31 -42.25 5.61
C GLU A 29 7.40 -43.20 5.07
N THR A 30 8.41 -43.48 5.88
CA THR A 30 8.97 -44.84 5.99
C THR A 30 9.39 -45.13 7.44
N TRP A 31 8.77 -46.15 8.02
CA TRP A 31 9.18 -46.77 9.27
C TRP A 31 10.28 -47.80 8.97
N VAL A 32 11.43 -47.70 9.66
CA VAL A 32 12.40 -48.80 9.73
C VAL A 32 12.63 -49.12 11.21
N THR A 33 12.08 -50.27 11.62
CA THR A 33 12.48 -50.97 12.82
C THR A 33 13.72 -51.81 12.53
N ARG A 34 14.77 -51.73 13.37
CA ARG A 34 15.32 -52.89 14.11
C ARG A 34 16.67 -52.64 14.78
N ARG A 35 16.77 -53.37 15.90
CA ARG A 35 17.95 -53.94 16.57
C ARG A 35 18.72 -53.03 17.52
N GLY A 36 18.49 -53.28 18.81
CA GLY A 36 19.38 -52.88 19.87
C GLY A 36 20.71 -53.62 19.82
N MET A 37 21.72 -52.97 20.40
CA MET A 37 22.90 -53.62 20.94
C MET A 37 23.39 -52.78 22.13
N THR A 38 23.30 -53.42 23.29
CA THR A 38 24.23 -53.39 24.43
C THR A 38 25.10 -52.15 24.67
N MET A 39 24.83 -51.53 25.80
CA MET A 39 25.62 -50.51 26.49
C MET A 39 27.02 -51.05 26.86
N LYS A 40 28.08 -50.39 26.38
CA LYS A 40 29.42 -50.45 26.97
C LYS A 40 29.99 -49.03 27.03
N SER A 41 30.16 -48.56 28.26
CA SER A 41 30.87 -47.33 28.66
C SER A 41 32.27 -47.30 28.06
N THR A 42 32.69 -46.16 27.49
CA THR A 42 33.97 -45.49 27.82
C THR A 42 33.95 -44.06 27.23
N VAL A 43 33.93 -43.09 28.14
CA VAL A 43 34.53 -41.75 28.11
C VAL A 43 35.11 -41.28 26.77
N PHE A 44 34.47 -40.30 26.14
CA PHE A 44 35.17 -39.20 25.46
C PHE A 44 34.33 -37.91 25.59
N ASN A 45 34.80 -37.03 26.47
CA ASN A 45 34.19 -35.76 26.78
C ASN A 45 34.69 -34.73 25.75
N THR A 46 33.99 -34.60 24.62
CA THR A 46 34.24 -33.53 23.64
C THR A 46 32.98 -32.66 23.53
N LEU A 47 32.98 -31.57 24.30
CA LEU A 47 32.07 -30.44 24.13
C LEU A 47 32.35 -29.79 22.77
N ALA A 48 31.66 -30.25 21.72
CA ALA A 48 31.54 -29.51 20.48
C ALA A 48 30.54 -28.37 20.70
N ALA A 49 31.02 -27.21 21.14
CA ALA A 49 30.25 -25.98 21.14
C ALA A 49 30.06 -25.51 19.69
N ILE A 50 28.98 -25.94 19.04
CA ILE A 50 28.56 -25.41 17.75
C ILE A 50 27.98 -24.02 18.02
N ALA A 51 28.78 -22.98 17.85
CA ALA A 51 28.31 -21.61 17.81
C ALA A 51 27.47 -21.44 16.54
N SER A 52 26.14 -21.56 16.68
CA SER A 52 25.19 -21.21 15.64
C SER A 52 25.30 -19.70 15.37
N LEU A 53 25.94 -19.34 14.26
CA LEU A 53 25.84 -18.00 13.67
C LEU A 53 24.40 -17.81 13.20
N GLY A 54 23.53 -17.40 14.11
CA GLY A 54 22.18 -16.97 13.79
C GLY A 54 22.26 -15.72 12.93
N VAL A 55 22.10 -15.87 11.62
CA VAL A 55 21.71 -14.75 10.76
C VAL A 55 20.28 -14.41 11.16
N THR A 56 20.13 -13.47 12.10
CA THR A 56 18.85 -12.81 12.34
C THR A 56 18.47 -12.08 11.06
N PHE A 57 17.62 -12.72 10.24
CA PHE A 57 16.82 -12.04 9.24
C PHE A 57 15.90 -11.08 10.01
N ALA A 58 16.37 -9.86 10.25
CA ALA A 58 15.49 -8.79 10.68
C ALA A 58 14.45 -8.61 9.56
N PRO A 59 13.15 -8.72 9.84
CA PRO A 59 12.13 -8.36 8.86
C PRO A 59 12.34 -6.88 8.54
N LEU A 60 12.83 -6.59 7.33
CA LEU A 60 12.91 -5.22 6.85
C LEU A 60 11.48 -4.65 6.87
N PRO A 61 11.25 -3.49 7.50
CA PRO A 61 9.94 -2.87 7.44
C PRO A 61 9.61 -2.62 5.97
N CYS A 62 8.60 -3.33 5.47
CA CYS A 62 8.04 -3.03 4.18
C CYS A 62 7.40 -1.66 4.33
N TYR A 63 8.05 -0.62 3.79
CA TYR A 63 7.48 0.72 3.82
C TYR A 63 6.16 0.67 3.06
N ALA A 64 5.07 1.00 3.76
CA ALA A 64 3.82 1.36 3.11
C ALA A 64 4.12 2.51 2.13
N ASP A 65 3.49 2.49 0.97
CA ASP A 65 3.67 3.54 -0.02
C ASP A 65 3.34 4.89 0.62
N GLU A 66 3.98 5.98 0.19
CA GLU A 66 3.77 7.28 0.82
C GLU A 66 2.29 7.70 0.75
N LEU A 67 1.60 7.26 -0.31
CA LEU A 67 0.18 7.46 -0.48
C LEU A 67 -0.68 6.66 0.52
N ASP A 68 -0.22 5.49 0.98
CA ASP A 68 -0.95 4.65 1.94
C ASP A 68 -1.08 5.37 3.29
N ARG A 69 -0.02 6.09 3.69
CA ARG A 69 0.00 6.87 4.94
C ARG A 69 -0.96 8.05 4.89
N GLN A 70 -1.09 8.68 3.72
CA GLN A 70 -2.00 9.82 3.53
C GLN A 70 -3.48 9.38 3.48
N MET A 71 -3.74 8.06 3.41
CA MET A 71 -5.07 7.46 3.39
C MET A 71 -5.50 6.97 4.79
N ASP A 72 -5.09 7.66 5.86
CA ASP A 72 -5.46 7.35 7.25
C ASP A 72 -6.76 8.05 7.73
N CYS A 73 -7.39 8.82 6.84
CA CYS A 73 -8.60 9.61 7.11
C CYS A 73 -8.43 10.74 8.13
N THR A 74 -7.20 11.15 8.44
CA THR A 74 -6.91 12.28 9.35
C THR A 74 -6.57 13.57 8.62
N SER A 75 -6.11 13.49 7.37
CA SER A 75 -5.76 14.64 6.52
C SER A 75 -6.99 15.29 5.89
N SER A 76 -6.91 16.58 5.54
CA SER A 76 -7.95 17.23 4.71
C SER A 76 -7.78 16.89 3.22
N PRO A 77 -8.85 16.98 2.39
CA PRO A 77 -8.71 16.87 0.95
C PRO A 77 -7.72 17.87 0.34
N HIS A 78 -7.67 19.12 0.85
CA HIS A 78 -6.69 20.11 0.42
C HIS A 78 -5.26 19.60 0.61
N GLU A 79 -4.93 19.08 1.79
CA GLU A 79 -3.60 18.56 2.10
C GLU A 79 -3.26 17.34 1.23
N PHE A 80 -4.19 16.40 1.12
CA PHE A 80 -4.02 15.18 0.33
C PHE A 80 -3.78 15.47 -1.16
N ILE A 81 -4.64 16.28 -1.79
CA ILE A 81 -4.53 16.61 -3.21
C ILE A 81 -3.36 17.57 -3.43
N GLY A 82 -3.15 18.55 -2.55
CA GLY A 82 -2.05 19.50 -2.60
C GLY A 82 -0.69 18.81 -2.62
N ALA A 83 -0.46 17.85 -1.71
CA ALA A 83 0.78 17.07 -1.67
C ALA A 83 1.05 16.31 -2.98
N LEU A 84 0.01 15.79 -3.62
CA LEU A 84 0.14 15.07 -4.90
C LEU A 84 0.40 16.02 -6.09
N LEU A 85 -0.17 17.22 -6.06
CA LEU A 85 0.09 18.27 -7.05
C LEU A 85 1.52 18.81 -6.92
N ASP A 86 1.96 19.09 -5.70
CA ASP A 86 3.30 19.61 -5.41
C ASP A 86 4.40 18.62 -5.84
N ASN A 87 4.15 17.32 -5.61
CA ASN A 87 5.04 16.25 -6.05
C ASN A 87 4.92 15.90 -7.54
N GLN A 88 4.02 16.56 -8.28
CA GLN A 88 3.71 16.28 -9.69
C GLN A 88 3.30 14.83 -9.93
N SER A 89 2.71 14.17 -8.93
CA SER A 89 2.25 12.78 -8.99
C SER A 89 0.90 12.64 -9.72
N ILE A 90 0.15 13.74 -9.82
CA ILE A 90 -1.11 13.83 -10.57
C ILE A 90 -1.12 15.04 -11.51
N ASP A 91 -1.93 14.95 -12.57
CA ASP A 91 -2.19 16.07 -13.48
C ASP A 91 -2.96 17.18 -12.74
N PRO A 92 -2.52 18.45 -12.80
CA PRO A 92 -3.21 19.56 -12.16
C PRO A 92 -4.60 19.84 -12.74
N LYS A 93 -4.87 19.38 -13.96
CA LYS A 93 -6.21 19.46 -14.55
C LYS A 93 -7.00 18.22 -14.18
N PRO A 94 -8.16 18.35 -13.51
CA PRO A 94 -9.03 17.21 -13.27
C PRO A 94 -9.49 16.65 -14.62
N MET A 95 -9.40 15.33 -14.76
CA MET A 95 -9.90 14.61 -15.94
C MET A 95 -11.43 14.50 -15.95
N ARG A 96 -12.06 14.62 -14.78
CA ARG A 96 -13.52 14.62 -14.62
C ARG A 96 -13.91 15.43 -13.39
N ILE A 97 -15.02 16.14 -13.49
CA ILE A 97 -15.68 16.82 -12.37
C ILE A 97 -17.09 16.24 -12.31
N GLU A 98 -17.44 15.59 -11.20
CA GLU A 98 -18.75 15.00 -11.00
C GLU A 98 -19.79 16.06 -10.64
N ALA A 99 -21.08 15.73 -10.80
CA ALA A 99 -22.17 16.65 -10.48
C ALA A 99 -22.15 17.10 -9.01
N ASN A 100 -21.73 16.23 -8.09
CA ASN A 100 -21.56 16.55 -6.66
C ASN A 100 -20.24 17.29 -6.35
N SER A 101 -19.56 17.84 -7.35
CA SER A 101 -18.29 18.57 -7.25
C SER A 101 -17.05 17.74 -6.89
N VAL A 102 -17.12 16.41 -6.91
CA VAL A 102 -15.91 15.57 -6.78
C VAL A 102 -15.04 15.74 -8.02
N ASN A 103 -13.80 16.18 -7.82
CA ASN A 103 -12.81 16.37 -8.86
C ASN A 103 -11.95 15.11 -8.94
N SER A 104 -11.86 14.48 -10.11
CA SER A 104 -11.01 13.33 -10.37
C SER A 104 -9.80 13.76 -11.18
N PHE A 105 -8.61 13.42 -10.69
CA PHE A 105 -7.31 13.70 -11.28
C PHE A 105 -6.67 12.41 -11.78
N ARG A 106 -5.94 12.52 -12.87
CA ARG A 106 -5.19 11.40 -13.43
C ARG A 106 -3.79 11.38 -12.81
N PRO A 107 -3.22 10.21 -12.48
CA PRO A 107 -1.79 10.12 -12.21
C PRO A 107 -0.97 10.65 -13.39
N THR A 108 0.15 11.33 -13.11
CA THR A 108 1.05 11.86 -14.14
C THR A 108 1.58 10.72 -15.00
N ARG A 109 1.59 10.91 -16.33
CA ARG A 109 2.05 9.86 -17.25
C ARG A 109 3.48 9.41 -16.93
N GLY A 110 3.70 8.10 -16.85
CA GLY A 110 5.00 7.52 -16.53
C GLY A 110 5.30 7.43 -15.03
N THR A 111 4.45 7.97 -14.16
CA THR A 111 4.53 7.71 -12.72
C THR A 111 3.92 6.35 -12.39
N LYS A 112 4.50 5.66 -11.41
CA LYS A 112 3.94 4.43 -10.83
C LYS A 112 3.30 4.79 -9.50
N LEU A 113 2.16 5.47 -9.54
CA LEU A 113 1.42 5.77 -8.32
C LEU A 113 0.68 4.52 -7.85
N SER A 114 0.92 4.11 -6.61
CA SER A 114 0.23 2.99 -5.97
C SER A 114 -0.39 3.39 -4.64
N ALA A 115 -1.46 2.69 -4.29
CA ALA A 115 -2.09 2.75 -2.98
C ALA A 115 -2.48 1.33 -2.54
N PHE A 116 -2.18 0.98 -1.30
CA PHE A 116 -2.39 -0.33 -0.68
C PHE A 116 -1.81 -1.49 -1.50
N GLY A 117 -0.72 -1.23 -2.23
CA GLY A 117 -0.06 -2.18 -3.14
C GLY A 117 -0.74 -2.38 -4.50
N PHE A 118 -1.67 -1.50 -4.87
CA PHE A 118 -2.38 -1.55 -6.16
C PHE A 118 -2.13 -0.29 -6.98
N HIS A 119 -2.15 -0.42 -8.31
CA HIS A 119 -1.99 0.72 -9.20
C HIS A 119 -3.17 1.68 -9.08
N VAL A 120 -2.88 2.97 -8.92
CA VAL A 120 -3.88 4.02 -8.89
C VAL A 120 -4.32 4.33 -10.32
N TYR A 121 -5.62 4.21 -10.58
CA TYR A 121 -6.28 4.62 -11.80
C TYR A 121 -6.62 6.12 -11.78
N ALA A 122 -7.12 6.59 -10.64
CA ALA A 122 -7.52 7.97 -10.42
C ALA A 122 -7.29 8.38 -8.97
N VAL A 123 -7.04 9.66 -8.74
CA VAL A 123 -7.10 10.30 -7.42
C VAL A 123 -8.30 11.24 -7.44
N PHE A 124 -9.04 11.39 -6.36
CA PHE A 124 -10.16 12.32 -6.32
C PHE A 124 -10.25 13.06 -4.99
N GLY A 125 -10.88 14.24 -5.05
CA GLY A 125 -11.08 15.09 -3.88
C GLY A 125 -12.20 16.10 -4.09
N TYR A 126 -12.78 16.52 -2.97
CA TYR A 126 -13.67 17.65 -2.85
C TYR A 126 -13.63 18.17 -1.41
N GLU A 127 -13.65 19.49 -1.27
CA GLU A 127 -13.81 20.18 0.00
C GLU A 127 -14.62 21.44 -0.24
N GLN A 128 -15.55 21.72 0.67
CA GLN A 128 -16.40 22.90 0.57
C GLN A 128 -15.57 24.19 0.72
N ASP A 129 -15.89 25.19 -0.09
CA ASP A 129 -15.27 26.53 -0.10
C ASP A 129 -13.75 26.55 -0.37
N GLU A 130 -13.18 25.42 -0.83
CA GLU A 130 -11.78 25.31 -1.19
C GLU A 130 -11.52 25.64 -2.67
N PRO A 131 -10.71 26.67 -3.00
CA PRO A 131 -10.52 27.15 -4.37
C PRO A 131 -9.89 26.13 -5.33
N MET A 132 -9.18 25.12 -4.82
CA MET A 132 -8.57 24.10 -5.66
C MET A 132 -9.58 23.15 -6.31
N PHE A 133 -10.78 23.01 -5.74
CA PHE A 133 -11.81 22.12 -6.24
C PHE A 133 -12.81 22.87 -7.12
N LYS A 134 -12.94 22.43 -8.37
CA LYS A 134 -13.92 23.01 -9.29
C LYS A 134 -15.32 22.51 -8.95
N ARG A 135 -16.29 23.41 -8.95
CA ARG A 135 -17.69 23.05 -8.69
C ARG A 135 -18.29 22.29 -9.88
N GLY A 136 -19.01 21.23 -9.56
CA GLY A 136 -19.88 20.51 -10.48
C GLY A 136 -21.20 21.24 -10.70
N SER A 137 -22.08 20.65 -11.52
CA SER A 137 -23.40 21.20 -11.85
C SER A 137 -24.47 20.99 -10.77
N GLY A 138 -24.21 20.15 -9.78
CA GLY A 138 -25.14 19.80 -8.70
C GLY A 138 -24.68 20.28 -7.33
N GLN A 139 -25.46 19.89 -6.31
CA GLN A 139 -25.11 20.16 -4.92
C GLN A 139 -24.20 19.04 -4.38
N PRO A 140 -23.11 19.39 -3.66
CA PRO A 140 -22.32 18.42 -2.93
C PRO A 140 -23.17 17.70 -1.86
N VAL A 141 -23.03 16.38 -1.78
CA VAL A 141 -23.74 15.54 -0.80
C VAL A 141 -23.00 15.40 0.52
N LYS A 142 -21.70 15.72 0.54
CA LYS A 142 -20.82 15.66 1.72
C LYS A 142 -19.98 16.93 1.79
N PRO A 143 -19.60 17.39 2.99
CA PRO A 143 -18.78 18.60 3.15
C PRO A 143 -17.38 18.41 2.56
N TRP A 144 -16.85 17.18 2.62
CA TRP A 144 -15.56 16.84 2.04
C TRP A 144 -15.45 15.34 1.76
N THR A 145 -14.58 14.98 0.82
CA THR A 145 -14.17 13.60 0.52
C THR A 145 -12.84 13.61 -0.22
N TYR A 146 -12.03 12.59 -0.03
CA TYR A 146 -10.85 12.34 -0.85
C TYR A 146 -10.53 10.86 -0.92
N GLY A 147 -9.79 10.47 -1.95
CA GLY A 147 -9.29 9.12 -2.05
C GLY A 147 -8.75 8.78 -3.41
N VAL A 148 -8.71 7.47 -3.65
CA VAL A 148 -8.13 6.88 -4.85
C VAL A 148 -9.06 5.84 -5.43
N VAL A 149 -8.99 5.66 -6.75
CA VAL A 149 -9.52 4.48 -7.43
C VAL A 149 -8.32 3.64 -7.83
N VAL A 150 -8.29 2.39 -7.37
CA VAL A 150 -7.22 1.42 -7.68
C VAL A 150 -7.72 0.33 -8.63
N THR A 151 -6.79 -0.26 -9.38
CA THR A 151 -7.07 -1.38 -10.29
C THR A 151 -6.92 -2.73 -9.57
N ALA A 152 -7.98 -3.15 -8.85
CA ALA A 152 -8.08 -4.45 -8.21
C ALA A 152 -9.53 -4.76 -7.78
N PRO A 153 -9.90 -6.04 -7.56
CA PRO A 153 -11.18 -6.43 -6.96
C PRO A 153 -11.32 -5.93 -5.51
N ALA A 154 -12.53 -5.55 -5.12
CA ALA A 154 -12.81 -4.97 -3.80
C ALA A 154 -12.32 -5.83 -2.63
N ALA A 155 -12.55 -7.15 -2.68
CA ALA A 155 -12.10 -8.08 -1.63
C ALA A 155 -10.58 -8.05 -1.39
N SER A 156 -9.77 -7.89 -2.44
CA SER A 156 -8.31 -7.77 -2.31
C SER A 156 -7.92 -6.42 -1.70
N VAL A 157 -8.63 -5.36 -2.08
CA VAL A 157 -8.40 -4.00 -1.60
C VAL A 157 -8.75 -3.89 -0.12
N GLU A 158 -9.92 -4.36 0.30
CA GLU A 158 -10.35 -4.42 1.71
C GLU A 158 -9.34 -5.15 2.59
N ALA A 159 -8.84 -6.30 2.13
CA ALA A 159 -7.83 -7.05 2.87
C ALA A 159 -6.52 -6.27 3.05
N SER A 160 -6.13 -5.42 2.09
CA SER A 160 -4.95 -4.58 2.19
C SER A 160 -5.16 -3.32 3.01
N VAL A 161 -6.29 -2.63 2.87
CA VAL A 161 -6.66 -1.48 3.70
C VAL A 161 -6.67 -1.88 5.18
N ARG A 162 -7.32 -3.00 5.52
CA ARG A 162 -7.33 -3.54 6.89
C ARG A 162 -5.94 -3.89 7.41
N ARG A 163 -5.07 -4.45 6.57
CA ARG A 163 -3.68 -4.79 6.95
C ARG A 163 -2.84 -3.55 7.22
N ALA A 164 -3.11 -2.46 6.50
CA ALA A 164 -2.47 -1.17 6.70
C ALA A 164 -3.00 -0.43 7.94
N GLY A 165 -4.12 -0.88 8.54
CA GLY A 165 -4.74 -0.23 9.68
C GLY A 165 -5.42 1.10 9.34
N SER A 166 -5.81 1.28 8.07
CA SER A 166 -6.54 2.47 7.61
C SER A 166 -8.04 2.30 7.84
N GLU A 167 -8.69 3.39 8.26
CA GLU A 167 -10.15 3.50 8.44
C GLU A 167 -10.89 3.86 7.13
N ALA A 168 -10.18 3.88 5.98
CA ALA A 168 -10.77 4.24 4.71
C ALA A 168 -11.86 3.26 4.26
N THR A 169 -12.92 3.81 3.69
CA THR A 169 -14.03 3.03 3.13
C THR A 169 -13.65 2.48 1.77
N VAL A 170 -13.97 1.21 1.53
CA VAL A 170 -13.78 0.55 0.23
C VAL A 170 -15.12 0.44 -0.48
N HIS A 171 -15.15 0.80 -1.77
CA HIS A 171 -16.34 0.71 -2.60
C HIS A 171 -16.01 0.22 -4.01
N GLU A 172 -16.71 -0.79 -4.47
CA GLU A 172 -16.55 -1.32 -5.81
C GLU A 172 -17.13 -0.35 -6.85
N VAL A 173 -16.31 0.10 -7.81
CA VAL A 173 -16.71 1.02 -8.88
C VAL A 173 -17.03 0.27 -10.16
N ILE A 174 -16.12 -0.63 -10.57
CA ILE A 174 -16.33 -1.58 -11.66
C ILE A 174 -16.05 -2.97 -11.10
N PRO A 175 -17.05 -3.88 -11.10
CA PRO A 175 -16.88 -5.20 -10.55
C PRO A 175 -15.62 -5.91 -11.02
N PHE A 176 -14.85 -6.42 -10.05
CA PHE A 176 -13.59 -7.13 -10.26
C PHE A 176 -12.42 -6.33 -10.88
N LEU A 177 -12.58 -5.05 -11.20
CA LEU A 177 -11.56 -4.27 -11.91
C LEU A 177 -11.17 -2.97 -11.21
N LEU A 178 -12.13 -2.11 -10.85
CA LEU A 178 -11.86 -0.81 -10.24
C LEU A 178 -12.56 -0.70 -8.88
N THR A 179 -11.79 -0.30 -7.89
CA THR A 179 -12.27 -0.13 -6.52
C THR A 179 -11.84 1.22 -6.00
N ALA A 180 -12.76 1.98 -5.43
CA ALA A 180 -12.48 3.20 -4.70
C ALA A 180 -12.09 2.89 -3.25
N VAL A 181 -11.08 3.59 -2.75
CA VAL A 181 -10.71 3.66 -1.33
C VAL A 181 -10.73 5.12 -0.94
N TYR A 182 -11.52 5.50 0.06
CA TYR A 182 -11.77 6.91 0.34
C TYR A 182 -12.10 7.21 1.78
N CYS A 183 -11.85 8.46 2.15
CA CYS A 183 -12.20 9.08 3.41
C CYS A 183 -13.21 10.20 3.14
N ASN A 184 -14.19 10.37 4.01
CA ASN A 184 -15.20 11.42 3.86
C ASN A 184 -15.63 12.00 5.21
N GLY A 185 -16.20 13.20 5.18
CA GLY A 185 -16.85 13.78 6.34
C GLY A 185 -18.18 13.08 6.63
N HIS A 186 -18.41 12.72 7.89
CA HIS A 186 -19.69 12.19 8.34
C HIS A 186 -20.81 13.20 8.19
#